data_AF-A0A933EJF4-F1
#
_entry.id   AF-A0A933EJF4-F1
#
_cell.length_a   1.000
_cell.length_b   1.000
_cell.length_c   1.000
_cell.angle_alpha   90.00
_cell.angle_beta   90.00
_cell.angle_gamma   90.00
#
_symmetry.space_group_name_H-M   'P 1'
#
loop_
_entity.id
_entity.type
_entity.pdbx_description
1 polymer ?
#
loop_
_entity_poly.entity_id
_entity_poly.type
_entity_poly.pdbx_seq_one_letter_code
_entity_poly.pdbx_strand_id
1 'polypeptide(L)' 'MPHIGLLELIIILAVILLLFGATRLPQLARGLGKSVHEFKRGSSGEDETTEAPAAGKGQASAEKARGS' A
#
# COMPACT_ATOMS: atom_id res chain seq x y z
N MET A 1 -12.87 -5.53 -31.68
CA MET A 1 -13.05 -5.36 -30.22
C MET A 1 -11.73 -4.87 -29.66
N PRO A 2 -11.66 -3.66 -29.07
CA PRO A 2 -10.44 -3.19 -28.43
C PRO A 2 -10.07 -4.21 -27.34
N HIS A 3 -8.95 -4.90 -27.55
CA HIS A 3 -8.41 -5.82 -26.57
C HIS A 3 -7.60 -4.96 -25.62
N ILE A 4 -8.16 -4.72 -24.43
CA ILE A 4 -7.41 -4.15 -23.31
C ILE A 4 -6.34 -5.17 -22.93
N GLY A 5 -5.23 -5.10 -23.65
CA GLY A 5 -4.06 -5.93 -23.43
C GLY A 5 -3.23 -5.36 -22.29
N LEU A 6 -2.27 -6.15 -21.82
CA LEU A 6 -1.32 -5.72 -20.80
C LEU A 6 -0.65 -4.37 -21.13
N LEU A 7 -0.35 -4.12 -22.41
CA LEU A 7 0.27 -2.85 -22.84
C LEU A 7 -0.63 -1.64 -22.57
N GLU A 8 -1.93 -1.72 -22.88
CA GLU A 8 -2.87 -0.62 -22.66
C GLU A 8 -3.05 -0.33 -21.16
N LEU A 9 -3.13 -1.39 -20.33
CA LEU A 9 -3.18 -1.27 -18.87
C LEU A 9 -1.91 -0.59 -18.32
N ILE A 10 -0.73 -0.95 -18.83
CA ILE A 10 0.54 -0.33 -18.44
C ILE A 10 0.56 1.16 -18.81
N ILE A 11 0.05 1.54 -19.99
CA ILE A 11 -0.01 2.94 -20.42
C ILE A 11 -0.93 3.74 -19.50
N ILE A 12 -2.12 3.22 -19.19
CA ILE A 12 -3.06 3.89 -18.28
C ILE A 12 -2.43 4.04 -16.88
N LEU A 13 -1.81 2.98 -16.38
CA LEU A 13 -1.10 3.00 -15.11
C LEU A 13 0.03 4.05 -15.13
N ALA A 14 0.81 4.13 -16.21
CA ALA A 14 1.87 5.12 -16.35
C ALA A 14 1.34 6.56 -16.32
N VAL A 15 0.21 6.85 -16.95
CA VAL A 15 -0.45 8.17 -16.88
C VAL A 15 -0.88 8.49 -15.45
N ILE A 16 -1.52 7.54 -14.75
CA ILE A 16 -1.89 7.71 -13.34
C ILE A 16 -0.65 7.95 -12.47
N LEU A 17 0.43 7.19 -12.70
CA LEU A 17 1.70 7.38 -12.01
C LEU A 17 2.35 8.73 -12.31
N LEU A 18 2.16 9.30 -13.50
CA LEU A 18 2.66 10.63 -13.84
C LEU A 18 1.90 11.72 -13.08
N LEU A 19 0.57 11.59 -12.99
CA LEU A 19 -0.29 12.58 -12.33
C LEU A 19 -0.16 12.53 -10.81
N PHE A 20 -0.18 11.33 -10.23
CA PHE A 20 -0.15 11.14 -8.78
C PHE A 20 1.27 10.90 -8.24
N GLY A 21 2.20 10.45 -9.08
CA GLY A 21 3.54 10.04 -8.67
C GLY A 21 3.60 8.58 -8.19
N ALA A 22 4.75 7.93 -8.41
CA ALA A 22 5.00 6.54 -8.01
C ALA A 22 4.93 6.32 -6.48
N THR A 23 5.03 7.39 -5.67
CA THR A 23 4.98 7.31 -4.20
C THR A 23 3.57 7.43 -3.63
N ARG A 24 2.63 8.08 -4.32
CA ARG A 24 1.27 8.31 -3.80
C ARG A 24 0.37 7.09 -3.96
N LEU A 25 0.45 6.40 -5.09
CA LEU A 25 -0.28 5.16 -5.34
C LEU A 25 -0.03 4.08 -4.26
N PRO A 26 1.23 3.75 -3.89
CA PRO A 26 1.49 2.80 -2.83
C PRO A 26 1.04 3.32 -1.47
N GLN A 27 1.20 4.61 -1.17
CA GLN A 27 0.78 5.21 0.11
C GLN A 27 -0.74 5.10 0.29
N LEU A 28 -1.53 5.42 -0.74
CA LEU A 28 -2.98 5.27 -0.78
C LEU A 28 -3.39 3.79 -0.62
N ALA A 29 -2.73 2.88 -1.34
CA ALA A 29 -3.00 1.44 -1.23
C ALA A 29 -2.72 0.89 0.17
N ARG A 30 -1.66 1.36 0.86
CA ARG A 30 -1.38 0.97 2.25
C ARG A 30 -2.48 1.46 3.20
N GLY A 31 -2.95 2.70 3.03
CA GLY A 31 -4.05 3.25 3.85
C GLY A 31 -5.36 2.49 3.63
N LEU A 32 -5.78 2.34 2.38
CA LEU A 32 -7.00 1.63 2.01
C LEU A 32 -6.94 0.15 2.41
N GLY A 33 -5.79 -0.51 2.22
CA GLY A 33 -5.60 -1.91 2.59
C GLY A 33 -5.75 -2.14 4.10
N LYS A 34 -5.21 -1.24 4.93
CA LYS A 34 -5.40 -1.28 6.38
C LYS A 34 -6.87 -1.09 6.76
N SER A 35 -7.55 -0.10 6.18
CA SER A 35 -8.97 0.13 6.46
C SER A 35 -9.87 -1.04 6.04
N VAL A 36 -9.63 -1.62 4.86
CA VAL A 36 -10.37 -2.80 4.38
C VAL A 36 -10.07 -4.02 5.24
N HIS A 37 -8.82 -4.18 5.69
CA HIS A 37 -8.41 -5.25 6.59
C HIS A 37 -9.16 -5.16 7.93
N GLU A 38 -9.14 -4.00 8.59
CA GLU A 38 -9.86 -3.80 9.86
C GLU A 38 -11.38 -3.92 9.68
N PHE A 39 -11.93 -3.41 8.57
CA PHE A 39 -13.37 -3.53 8.26
C PHE A 39 -13.78 -5.00 8.12
N LYS A 40 -12.99 -5.79 7.39
CA LYS A 40 -13.24 -7.22 7.23
C LYS A 40 -13.09 -7.97 8.56
N ARG A 41 -12.09 -7.63 9.36
CA ARG A 41 -11.85 -8.25 10.68
C ARG A 41 -13.02 -8.00 11.64
N GLY A 42 -13.49 -6.75 11.72
CA GLY A 42 -14.66 -6.40 12.53
C GLY A 42 -15.98 -7.00 12.00
N SER A 43 -16.12 -7.15 10.68
CA SER A 43 -17.33 -7.75 10.08
C SER A 43 -17.37 -9.27 10.17
N SER A 44 -16.22 -9.95 10.24
CA SER A 44 -16.15 -11.42 10.33
C SER A 44 -16.19 -11.93 11.77
N GLY A 45 -16.18 -11.05 12.79
CA GLY A 45 -16.23 -11.46 14.21
C GLY A 45 -15.00 -12.23 14.69
N GLU A 46 -13.91 -12.22 13.90
CA GLU A 46 -12.62 -12.77 14.28
C GLU A 46 -11.89 -11.77 15.19
N ASP A 47 -12.17 -11.88 16.49
CA ASP A 47 -11.40 -11.22 17.55
C ASP A 47 -9.98 -11.81 17.59
N GLU A 48 -9.03 -10.96 17.19
CA GLU A 48 -7.60 -10.96 17.52
C GLU A 48 -6.79 -12.25 17.37
N THR A 49 -5.94 -12.31 16.33
CA THR A 49 -4.46 -12.44 16.41
C THR A 49 -3.91 -12.56 14.99
N THR A 50 -3.68 -11.44 14.34
CA THR A 50 -2.72 -11.36 13.22
C THR A 50 -2.23 -9.93 13.19
N GLU A 51 -1.16 -9.67 13.94
CA GLU A 51 -0.21 -8.63 13.56
C GLU A 51 0.34 -9.01 12.19
N ALA A 52 -0.34 -8.62 11.11
CA ALA A 52 0.26 -8.64 9.79
C ALA A 52 1.16 -7.39 9.69
N PRO A 53 2.48 -7.54 9.49
CA PRO A 53 3.36 -6.40 9.32
C PRO A 53 3.03 -5.80 7.95
N ALA A 54 2.22 -4.75 7.92
CA ALA A 54 1.96 -4.01 6.70
C ALA A 54 3.29 -3.40 6.22
N ALA A 55 3.83 -3.97 5.15
CA ALA A 55 5.07 -3.62 4.49
C ALA A 55 5.30 -2.10 4.44
N GLY A 56 6.22 -1.67 5.30
CA GLY A 56 6.63 -0.29 5.51
C GLY A 56 7.78 -0.21 6.52
N LYS A 57 8.73 -1.16 6.50
CA LYS A 57 10.06 -0.95 7.11
C LYS A 57 10.84 0.00 6.18
N GLY A 58 10.43 1.26 6.22
CA GLY A 58 11.13 2.41 5.64
C GLY A 58 11.17 3.51 6.70
N GLN A 59 11.56 3.15 7.93
CA GLN A 59 11.87 4.03 9.05
C GLN A 59 12.54 3.19 10.17
N ALA A 60 13.79 2.82 9.94
CA ALA A 60 14.73 2.39 10.98
C ALA A 60 16.19 2.74 10.57
N SER A 61 16.37 3.83 9.83
CA SER A 61 17.67 4.46 9.60
C SER A 61 17.53 5.96 9.79
N ALA A 62 17.40 6.38 11.05
CA ALA A 62 17.81 7.67 11.58
C ALA A 62 17.43 7.69 13.08
N GLU A 63 18.34 8.15 13.94
CA GLU A 63 18.03 8.71 15.28
C GLU A 63 18.17 7.85 16.56
N LYS A 64 19.05 6.84 16.63
CA LYS A 64 19.59 6.42 17.96
C LYS A 64 21.11 6.38 18.01
N ALA A 65 21.65 7.47 18.59
CA ALA A 65 22.93 7.61 19.30
C ALA A 65 24.23 7.33 18.49
N ARG A 66 25.16 8.26 18.24
CA ARG A 66 25.62 9.40 19.04
C ARG A 66 25.58 9.10 20.54
N GLY A 67 26.59 8.38 21.04
CA GLY A 67 26.87 8.30 22.46
C GLY A 67 27.10 6.88 22.96
N SER A 68 28.28 6.34 22.68
CA SER A 68 29.13 5.58 23.61
C SER A 68 30.52 5.50 22.98
#